data_AF-A0A7G2JXD9-F1
#
_entry.id   AF-A0A7G2JXD9-F1
#
_cell.length_a   1.000
_cell.length_b   1.000
_cell.length_c   1.000
_cell.angle_alpha   90.00
_cell.angle_beta   90.00
_cell.angle_gamma   90.00
#
_symmetry.space_group_name_H-M   'P 1'
#
loop_
_entity.id
_entity.type
_entity.pdbx_description
1 polymer ?
#
loop_
_entity_poly.entity_id
_entity_poly.type
_entity_poly.pdbx_seq_one_letter_code
_entity_poly.pdbx_strand_id
1 'polypeptide(L)'
;MVTAPAIIHAKYDHLDFDLQENPVALQLGGSDPEQLKHCAKLAEERGYHEINLNVGCPSDRVQNGMFGACLMAKADLVADCVEQMQSAVKIPVTVKTRIGIDELDSYEFLCDFIEKVQGKGCQEFIIHARKVWLSGLSPKENREI
;
A
#
# COMPACT_ATOMS: atom_id res chain seq x y z
N MET A 1 -3.34 -8.19 3.53
CA MET A 1 -2.34 -7.14 3.80
C MET A 1 -1.55 -7.52 5.02
N VAL A 2 -0.23 -7.43 4.94
CA VAL A 2 0.72 -7.69 6.03
C VAL A 2 1.48 -6.39 6.30
N THR A 3 1.67 -6.01 7.57
CA THR A 3 2.38 -4.77 7.88
C THR A 3 3.90 -4.99 7.90
N ALA A 4 4.68 -3.96 7.52
CA ALA A 4 6.13 -4.04 7.57
C ALA A 4 6.66 -4.37 8.99
N PRO A 5 6.16 -3.75 10.08
CA PRO A 5 6.55 -4.15 11.43
C PRO A 5 6.25 -5.62 11.78
N ALA A 6 5.18 -6.20 11.22
CA ALA A 6 4.86 -7.61 11.45
C ALA A 6 5.92 -8.52 10.80
N ILE A 7 6.35 -8.21 9.57
CA ILE A 7 7.42 -8.97 8.89
C ILE A 7 8.75 -8.84 9.65
N ILE A 8 9.07 -7.65 10.16
CA ILE A 8 10.38 -7.36 10.78
C ILE A 8 10.47 -7.91 12.21
N HIS A 9 9.41 -7.83 13.00
CA HIS A 9 9.48 -8.04 14.45
C HIS A 9 8.68 -9.24 14.97
N ALA A 10 7.79 -9.83 14.17
CA ALA A 10 7.01 -10.95 14.65
C ALA A 10 7.88 -12.21 14.86
N LYS A 11 7.42 -13.08 15.76
CA LYS A 11 8.06 -14.38 16.01
C LYS A 11 7.74 -15.42 14.95
N TYR A 12 6.70 -15.17 14.15
CA TYR A 12 6.22 -16.08 13.11
C TYR A 12 6.50 -15.49 11.74
N ASP A 13 6.66 -16.36 10.77
CA ASP A 13 6.90 -15.98 9.40
C ASP A 13 5.59 -15.56 8.72
N HIS A 14 5.45 -14.26 8.47
CA HIS A 14 4.28 -13.70 7.79
C HIS A 14 4.35 -13.78 6.26
N LEU A 15 5.46 -14.27 5.70
CA LEU A 15 5.67 -14.37 4.26
C LEU A 15 5.41 -15.77 3.72
N ASP A 16 5.18 -16.76 4.57
CA ASP A 16 4.97 -18.15 4.16
C ASP A 16 3.71 -18.34 3.30
N PHE A 17 3.86 -19.01 2.15
CA PHE A 17 2.79 -19.37 1.22
C PHE A 17 3.22 -20.56 0.33
N ASP A 18 2.27 -21.26 -0.31
CA ASP A 18 2.61 -22.35 -1.23
C ASP A 18 2.94 -21.79 -2.62
N LEU A 19 4.11 -22.14 -3.17
CA LEU A 19 4.53 -21.70 -4.50
C LEU A 19 3.57 -22.13 -5.62
N GLN A 20 2.70 -23.11 -5.39
CA GLN A 20 1.61 -23.49 -6.31
C GLN A 20 0.51 -22.43 -6.44
N GLU A 21 0.43 -21.48 -5.51
CA GLU A 21 -0.53 -20.36 -5.57
C GLU A 21 -0.12 -19.30 -6.60
N ASN A 22 1.09 -19.39 -7.15
CA ASN A 22 1.61 -18.38 -8.05
C ASN A 22 0.78 -18.21 -9.35
N PRO A 23 0.66 -16.97 -9.85
CA PRO A 23 1.31 -15.75 -9.36
C PRO A 23 0.58 -15.12 -8.15
N VAL A 24 1.34 -14.74 -7.11
CA VAL A 24 0.82 -14.05 -5.90
C VAL A 24 1.49 -12.70 -5.68
N ALA A 25 0.69 -11.69 -5.36
CA ALA A 25 1.13 -10.38 -4.90
C ALA A 25 1.11 -10.27 -3.37
N LEU A 26 2.21 -9.82 -2.75
CA LEU A 26 2.22 -9.45 -1.33
C LEU A 26 1.75 -8.01 -1.18
N GLN A 27 0.63 -7.81 -0.49
CA GLN A 27 0.20 -6.46 -0.14
C GLN A 27 0.80 -6.00 1.21
N LEU A 28 1.70 -5.03 1.17
CA LEU A 28 2.37 -4.41 2.32
C LEU A 28 1.58 -3.23 2.89
N GLY A 29 1.61 -3.08 4.22
CA GLY A 29 1.17 -1.88 4.94
C GLY A 29 2.31 -1.26 5.72
N GLY A 30 2.62 0.02 5.45
CA GLY A 30 3.65 0.78 6.14
C GLY A 30 3.87 2.14 5.47
N SER A 31 4.72 2.96 6.06
CA SER A 31 5.08 4.29 5.54
C SER A 31 6.53 4.68 5.78
N ASP A 32 7.35 3.75 6.28
CA ASP A 32 8.79 3.92 6.42
C ASP A 32 9.44 3.31 5.16
N PRO A 33 10.07 4.14 4.30
CA PRO A 33 10.64 3.66 3.04
C PRO A 33 11.70 2.56 3.23
N GLU A 34 12.52 2.62 4.27
CA GLU A 34 13.58 1.63 4.51
C GLU A 34 13.00 0.31 5.01
N GLN A 35 11.99 0.35 5.89
CA GLN A 35 11.28 -0.87 6.32
C GLN A 35 10.56 -1.54 5.15
N LEU A 36 9.88 -0.76 4.32
CA LEU A 36 9.16 -1.26 3.16
C LEU A 36 10.12 -1.88 2.13
N LYS A 37 11.24 -1.22 1.85
CA LYS A 37 12.33 -1.75 1.02
C LYS A 37 12.85 -3.09 1.51
N HIS A 38 13.11 -3.19 2.81
CA HIS A 38 13.55 -4.45 3.42
C HIS A 38 12.50 -5.56 3.26
N CYS A 39 11.24 -5.26 3.53
CA CYS A 39 10.14 -6.22 3.39
C CYS A 39 9.92 -6.65 1.93
N ALA A 40 10.02 -5.72 0.98
CA ALA A 40 9.92 -6.02 -0.46
C ALA A 40 10.99 -7.02 -0.89
N LYS A 41 12.24 -6.82 -0.46
CA LYS A 41 13.34 -7.74 -0.74
C LYS A 41 13.09 -9.14 -0.17
N LEU A 42 12.66 -9.24 1.09
CA LEU A 42 12.33 -10.53 1.71
C LEU A 42 11.18 -11.26 0.99
N ALA A 43 10.19 -10.50 0.50
CA ALA A 43 9.09 -11.04 -0.26
C ALA A 43 9.51 -11.54 -1.65
N GLU A 44 10.35 -10.80 -2.37
CA GLU A 44 10.92 -11.30 -3.64
C GLU A 44 11.76 -12.58 -3.41
N GLU A 45 12.60 -12.61 -2.37
CA GLU A 45 13.38 -13.80 -2.00
C GLU A 45 12.51 -15.01 -1.65
N ARG A 46 11.29 -14.77 -1.13
CA ARG A 46 10.30 -15.81 -0.85
C ARG A 46 9.59 -16.33 -2.11
N GLY A 47 9.61 -15.57 -3.21
CA GLY A 47 9.01 -15.97 -4.49
C GLY A 47 7.67 -15.29 -4.81
N TYR A 48 7.33 -14.19 -4.13
CA TYR A 48 6.20 -13.35 -4.55
C TYR A 48 6.49 -12.76 -5.94
N HIS A 49 5.44 -12.57 -6.74
CA HIS A 49 5.54 -12.07 -8.12
C HIS A 49 5.27 -10.57 -8.23
N GLU A 50 4.80 -9.94 -7.16
CA GLU A 50 4.47 -8.52 -7.09
C GLU A 50 4.51 -8.04 -5.63
N ILE A 51 4.94 -6.80 -5.41
CA ILE A 51 4.74 -6.06 -4.17
C ILE A 51 3.66 -5.00 -4.39
N ASN A 52 2.60 -5.03 -3.59
CA ASN A 52 1.52 -4.04 -3.65
C ASN A 52 1.50 -3.18 -2.38
N LEU A 53 1.60 -1.86 -2.49
CA LEU A 53 1.49 -0.97 -1.33
C LEU A 53 0.02 -0.63 -1.04
N ASN A 54 -0.42 -0.86 0.20
CA ASN A 54 -1.77 -0.50 0.63
C ASN A 54 -1.89 0.99 0.96
N VAL A 55 -2.65 1.70 0.14
CA VAL A 55 -3.02 3.12 0.32
C VAL A 55 -4.56 3.27 0.38
N GLY A 56 -5.29 2.24 0.84
CA GLY A 56 -6.76 2.21 0.72
C GLY A 56 -7.55 1.68 1.92
N CYS A 57 -6.89 1.20 2.97
CA CYS A 57 -7.56 0.69 4.17
C CYS A 57 -8.03 1.83 5.10
N PRO A 58 -9.33 1.93 5.47
CA PRO A 58 -9.84 2.97 6.39
C PRO A 58 -9.51 2.79 7.87
N SER A 59 -9.19 1.57 8.31
CA SER A 59 -9.27 1.17 9.72
C SER A 59 -8.47 2.08 10.68
N ASP A 60 -9.03 2.38 11.85
CA ASP A 60 -8.38 3.21 12.88
C ASP A 60 -7.00 2.66 13.30
N ARG A 61 -6.84 1.32 13.31
CA ARG A 61 -5.55 0.67 13.60
C ARG A 61 -4.47 1.01 12.58
N VAL A 62 -4.90 1.33 11.36
CA VAL A 62 -4.06 1.60 10.20
C VAL A 62 -3.64 3.08 10.19
N GLN A 63 -4.53 3.99 10.60
CA GLN A 63 -4.22 5.41 10.78
C GLN A 63 -3.17 5.64 11.88
N ASN A 64 -3.32 4.98 13.04
CA ASN A 64 -2.36 5.09 14.14
C ASN A 64 -0.97 4.55 13.78
N GLY A 65 -0.88 3.64 12.81
CA GLY A 65 0.39 3.14 12.30
C GLY A 65 0.90 3.88 11.06
N MET A 66 0.20 4.95 10.61
CA MET A 66 0.52 5.73 9.42
C MET A 66 0.52 4.94 8.11
N PHE A 67 -0.37 3.96 7.91
CA PHE A 67 -0.49 3.26 6.61
C PHE A 67 -1.94 3.29 6.08
N GLY A 68 -2.20 2.74 4.89
CA GLY A 68 -3.54 2.68 4.32
C GLY A 68 -4.07 4.02 3.80
N ALA A 69 -5.38 4.25 3.91
CA ALA A 69 -6.04 5.35 3.20
C ALA A 69 -5.55 6.74 3.62
N CYS A 70 -5.09 6.93 4.86
CA CYS A 70 -4.53 8.21 5.30
C CYS A 70 -3.29 8.64 4.50
N LEU A 71 -2.62 7.70 3.82
CA LEU A 71 -1.48 8.00 2.94
C LEU A 71 -1.90 8.71 1.64
N MET A 72 -3.19 8.75 1.28
CA MET A 72 -3.64 9.55 0.13
C MET A 72 -3.36 11.05 0.33
N ALA A 73 -3.37 11.56 1.57
CA ALA A 73 -2.95 12.93 1.89
C ALA A 73 -1.42 13.14 1.87
N LYS A 74 -0.64 12.09 1.59
CA LYS A 74 0.83 12.05 1.68
C LYS A 74 1.44 11.46 0.41
N ALA A 75 0.97 11.91 -0.76
CA ALA A 75 1.40 11.41 -2.06
C ALA A 75 2.93 11.35 -2.24
N ASP A 76 3.67 12.38 -1.79
CA ASP A 76 5.13 12.42 -1.88
C ASP A 76 5.79 11.28 -1.06
N LEU A 77 5.27 10.99 0.14
CA LEU A 77 5.75 9.88 0.97
C LEU A 77 5.45 8.52 0.32
N VAL A 78 4.27 8.36 -0.29
CA VAL A 78 3.93 7.14 -1.05
C VAL A 78 4.91 6.97 -2.21
N ALA A 79 5.21 8.05 -2.93
CA ALA A 79 6.15 8.04 -4.05
C ALA A 79 7.57 7.63 -3.59
N ASP A 80 8.05 8.16 -2.47
CA ASP A 80 9.35 7.78 -1.88
C ASP A 80 9.36 6.31 -1.42
N CYS A 81 8.27 5.82 -0.82
CA CYS A 81 8.15 4.41 -0.44
C CYS A 81 8.22 3.47 -1.66
N VAL A 82 7.52 3.83 -2.74
CA VAL A 82 7.52 3.06 -3.98
C VAL A 82 8.91 3.06 -4.63
N GLU A 83 9.56 4.21 -4.73
CA GLU A 83 10.93 4.33 -5.27
C GLU A 83 11.92 3.44 -4.49
N GLN A 84 11.86 3.48 -3.16
CA GLN A 84 12.75 2.67 -2.32
C GLN A 84 12.51 1.17 -2.48
N MET A 85 11.25 0.72 -2.52
CA MET A 85 10.94 -0.69 -2.79
C MET A 85 11.43 -1.12 -4.17
N GLN A 86 11.13 -0.37 -5.21
CA GLN A 86 11.56 -0.66 -6.59
C GLN A 86 13.09 -0.72 -6.72
N SER A 87 13.83 0.08 -5.93
CA SER A 87 15.30 0.04 -5.94
C SER A 87 15.88 -1.28 -5.42
N ALA A 88 15.10 -2.08 -4.69
CA ALA A 88 15.55 -3.29 -4.03
C ALA A 88 15.05 -4.60 -4.65
N VAL A 89 14.08 -4.55 -5.57
CA VAL A 89 13.48 -5.74 -6.19
C VAL A 89 13.40 -5.62 -7.71
N LYS A 90 13.25 -6.75 -8.40
CA LYS A 90 13.04 -6.83 -9.85
C LYS A 90 11.58 -7.06 -10.21
N ILE A 91 10.78 -7.64 -9.32
CA ILE A 91 9.33 -7.79 -9.47
C ILE A 91 8.61 -6.42 -9.43
N PRO A 92 7.42 -6.30 -10.05
CA PRO A 92 6.66 -5.05 -10.03
C PRO A 92 6.31 -4.58 -8.61
N VAL A 93 6.39 -3.26 -8.41
CA VAL A 93 5.85 -2.58 -7.23
C VAL A 93 4.65 -1.75 -7.68
N THR A 94 3.49 -2.01 -7.10
CA THR A 94 2.21 -1.41 -7.50
C THR A 94 1.55 -0.74 -6.30
N VAL A 95 0.55 0.13 -6.55
CA VAL A 95 -0.19 0.80 -5.47
C VAL A 95 -1.67 0.46 -5.55
N LYS A 96 -2.24 0.00 -4.44
CA LYS A 96 -3.70 -0.12 -4.30
C LYS A 96 -4.26 1.02 -3.46
N THR A 97 -5.11 1.84 -4.07
CA THR A 97 -5.67 3.06 -3.46
C THR A 97 -7.19 3.14 -3.61
N ARG A 98 -7.75 4.28 -3.22
CA ARG A 98 -9.15 4.70 -3.42
C ARG A 98 -9.21 5.96 -4.29
N ILE A 99 -10.41 6.47 -4.56
CA ILE A 99 -10.58 7.72 -5.35
C ILE A 99 -10.47 8.99 -4.50
N GLY A 100 -10.53 8.87 -3.16
CA GLY A 100 -10.46 10.00 -2.25
C GLY A 100 -10.57 9.61 -0.78
N ILE A 101 -10.26 10.55 0.10
CA ILE A 101 -10.45 10.46 1.55
C ILE A 101 -11.22 11.67 2.07
N ASP A 102 -12.15 11.48 3.00
CA ASP A 102 -12.93 12.56 3.61
C ASP A 102 -13.40 13.59 2.56
N GLU A 103 -13.13 14.88 2.71
CA GLU A 103 -13.46 15.92 1.73
C GLU A 103 -12.44 16.09 0.58
N LEU A 104 -11.36 15.29 0.56
CA LEU A 104 -10.38 15.21 -0.52
C LEU A 104 -10.75 14.10 -1.50
N ASP A 105 -11.73 14.37 -2.37
CA ASP A 105 -12.28 13.39 -3.31
C ASP A 105 -12.55 13.94 -4.72
N SER A 106 -11.95 15.09 -5.06
CA SER A 106 -12.03 15.62 -6.41
C SER A 106 -11.20 14.78 -7.41
N TYR A 107 -11.54 14.87 -8.69
CA TYR A 107 -10.79 14.18 -9.74
C TYR A 107 -9.35 14.71 -9.82
N GLU A 108 -9.16 16.01 -9.64
CA GLU A 108 -7.84 16.66 -9.59
C GLU A 108 -7.00 16.11 -8.44
N PHE A 109 -7.58 15.92 -7.25
CA PHE A 109 -6.87 15.31 -6.12
C PHE A 109 -6.37 13.90 -6.45
N LEU A 110 -7.20 13.08 -7.10
CA LEU A 110 -6.78 11.75 -7.55
C LEU A 110 -5.69 11.83 -8.62
N CYS A 111 -5.82 12.71 -9.63
CA CYS A 111 -4.80 12.91 -10.65
C CYS A 111 -3.46 13.34 -10.04
N ASP A 112 -3.46 14.33 -9.16
CA ASP A 112 -2.25 14.81 -8.48
C ASP A 112 -1.56 13.70 -7.68
N PHE A 113 -2.34 12.85 -7.00
CA PHE A 113 -1.81 11.68 -6.30
C PHE A 113 -1.15 10.69 -7.28
N ILE A 114 -1.84 10.35 -8.38
CA ILE A 114 -1.33 9.40 -9.38
C ILE A 114 -0.05 9.95 -10.04
N GLU A 115 -0.05 11.20 -10.48
CA GLU A 115 1.08 11.84 -11.15
C GLU A 115 2.34 11.87 -10.28
N LYS A 116 2.19 12.21 -8.99
CA LYS A 116 3.32 12.20 -8.04
C LYS A 116 3.93 10.81 -7.86
N VAL A 117 3.08 9.81 -7.65
CA VAL A 117 3.54 8.43 -7.42
C VAL A 117 4.10 7.81 -8.71
N GLN A 118 3.48 8.10 -9.86
CA GLN A 118 3.99 7.70 -11.18
C GLN A 118 5.34 8.36 -11.49
N GLY A 119 5.53 9.62 -11.09
CA GLY A 119 6.79 10.35 -11.25
C GLY A 119 8.00 9.67 -10.59
N LYS A 120 7.77 8.74 -9.66
CA LYS A 120 8.77 7.90 -9.00
C LYS A 120 8.83 6.46 -9.52
N GLY A 121 8.16 6.20 -10.65
CA GLY A 121 8.28 4.97 -11.42
C GLY A 121 7.13 3.96 -11.25
N CYS A 122 6.16 4.20 -10.38
CA CYS A 122 4.98 3.33 -10.26
C CYS A 122 4.20 3.28 -11.58
N GLN A 123 4.02 2.10 -12.16
CA GLN A 123 3.32 1.93 -13.45
C GLN A 123 1.90 1.39 -13.32
N GLU A 124 1.55 0.78 -12.18
CA GLU A 124 0.25 0.14 -12.00
C GLU A 124 -0.44 0.62 -10.71
N PHE A 125 -1.72 0.99 -10.88
CA PHE A 125 -2.58 1.45 -9.81
C PHE A 125 -3.88 0.65 -9.79
N ILE A 126 -4.19 0.07 -8.63
CA ILE A 126 -5.43 -0.67 -8.40
C ILE A 126 -6.36 0.22 -7.59
N ILE A 127 -7.42 0.73 -8.24
CA ILE A 127 -8.34 1.68 -7.62
C ILE A 127 -9.59 0.97 -7.12
N HIS A 128 -9.83 1.00 -5.81
CA HIS A 128 -11.18 0.79 -5.30
C HIS A 128 -11.97 2.07 -5.56
N ALA A 129 -12.86 2.04 -6.55
CA ALA A 129 -13.61 3.19 -7.07
C ALA A 129 -14.67 3.78 -6.10
N ARG A 130 -14.29 4.01 -4.83
CA ARG A 130 -15.10 4.66 -3.79
C ARG A 130 -14.20 5.47 -2.88
N LYS A 131 -14.67 6.64 -2.44
CA LYS A 131 -13.98 7.41 -1.39
C LYS A 131 -14.03 6.65 -0.07
N VAL A 132 -13.38 7.19 0.95
CA VAL A 132 -13.45 6.62 2.29
C VAL A 132 -13.43 7.71 3.34
N TRP A 133 -14.23 7.54 4.37
CA TRP A 133 -14.15 8.39 5.55
C TRP A 133 -13.16 7.79 6.53
N LEU A 134 -12.18 8.58 6.93
CA LEU A 134 -11.18 8.18 7.91
C LEU A 134 -11.76 8.20 9.33
N SER A 135 -12.81 8.97 9.57
CA SER A 135 -13.46 9.01 10.88
C SER A 135 -14.96 8.78 10.78
N GLY A 136 -15.57 8.35 11.89
CA GLY A 136 -17.02 8.22 12.02
C GLY A 136 -17.64 6.98 11.38
N LEU A 137 -16.90 6.21 10.56
CA LEU A 137 -17.39 4.97 9.94
C LEU A 137 -16.41 3.81 10.11
N SER A 138 -16.95 2.63 10.40
CA SER A 138 -16.18 1.39 10.39
C SER A 138 -15.71 1.02 8.97
N PRO A 139 -14.70 0.14 8.84
CA PRO A 139 -14.31 -0.41 7.53
C PRO A 139 -15.44 -1.12 6.78
N LYS A 140 -16.45 -1.65 7.49
CA LYS A 140 -17.60 -2.30 6.87
C LYS A 140 -18.52 -1.25 6.24
N GLU A 141 -18.88 -0.21 6.99
CA GLU A 141 -19.77 0.87 6.53
C GLU A 141 -19.15 1.62 5.34
N ASN A 142 -17.83 1.84 5.37
CA ASN A 142 -17.05 2.42 4.27
C ASN A 142 -17.07 1.62 2.94
N ARG A 143 -17.74 0.46 2.89
CA ARG A 143 -17.96 -0.30 1.64
C ARG A 143 -19.33 -0.07 1.03
N GLU A 144 -20.28 0.43 1.82
CA GLU A 144 -21.71 0.54 1.48
C GLU A 144 -22.11 1.95 1.04
N ILE A 145 -21.21 2.91 1.20
CA ILE A 145 -21.35 4.31 0.76
C ILE A 145 -20.61 4.60 -0.54
#